data_AF-A0A353SXK1-F1
#
_entry.id   AF-A0A353SXK1-F1
#
_cell.length_a   1.000
_cell.length_b   1.000
_cell.length_c   1.000
_cell.angle_alpha   90.00
_cell.angle_beta   90.00
_cell.angle_gamma   90.00
#
_symmetry.space_group_name_H-M   'P 1'
#
loop_
_entity.id
_entity.type
_entity.pdbx_description
1 polymer ?
#
loop_
_entity_poly.entity_id
_entity_poly.type
_entity_poly.pdbx_seq_one_letter_code
_entity_poly.pdbx_strand_id
1 'polypeptide(L)'
;MQIAMIGLGKMGGFMAQRLLMSGHRVVGFNRSPEVTQRLAAEFGLEATFSLPEVKAKLSAPRCVWVMVPSGEATEEVIGQLSTLLEPGDTIIDGGNTYYKDDIRRSVALKEKKLNYIDAGTSGGVWGLKEGYSLMIGGEKQVVENLRPVFESLAPAPDKGWGHVGPVGAGHFVKMVHNGIEYGMMQAYAEGFEIMHAKQDFNLNLEQVAKIWQYGSVIRSWLLDLTANALEADQNLEHIKGWVADSGEGRWTVFEAIDLNVPAPIITLALQARFVSRQDESYAAKLLAAMRNQFGGHAVKTE
;
A
#
# COMPACT_ATOMS: atom_id res chain seq x y z
N MET A 1 1.61 13.91 -21.43
CA MET A 1 0.92 12.78 -22.11
C MET A 1 -0.57 12.80 -21.75
N GLN A 2 -1.40 11.94 -22.35
CA GLN A 2 -2.78 11.69 -21.88
C GLN A 2 -2.84 10.40 -21.05
N ILE A 3 -3.68 10.36 -20.03
CA ILE A 3 -3.90 9.17 -19.19
C ILE A 3 -5.30 9.22 -18.57
N ALA A 4 -5.92 8.05 -18.39
CA ALA A 4 -7.11 7.93 -17.58
C ALA A 4 -6.79 7.48 -16.16
N MET A 5 -7.46 8.06 -15.17
CA MET A 5 -7.42 7.65 -13.76
C MET A 5 -8.79 7.12 -13.36
N ILE A 6 -8.87 5.82 -13.08
CA ILE A 6 -10.07 5.12 -12.61
C ILE A 6 -9.95 4.87 -11.12
N GLY A 7 -10.89 5.40 -10.34
CA GLY A 7 -10.82 5.37 -8.88
C GLY A 7 -10.11 6.62 -8.37
N LEU A 8 -10.89 7.58 -7.90
CA LEU A 8 -10.41 8.90 -7.46
C LEU A 8 -10.54 9.09 -5.95
N GLY A 9 -10.48 7.98 -5.20
CA GLY A 9 -10.35 8.02 -3.73
C GLY A 9 -9.08 8.76 -3.29
N LYS A 10 -8.75 8.75 -1.99
CA LYS A 10 -7.63 9.54 -1.44
C LYS A 10 -6.33 9.40 -2.26
N MET A 11 -5.91 8.17 -2.57
CA MET A 11 -4.69 7.93 -3.35
C MET A 11 -4.84 8.32 -4.83
N GLY A 12 -5.81 7.75 -5.54
CA GLY A 12 -5.98 7.99 -6.98
C GLY A 12 -6.28 9.46 -7.32
N GLY A 13 -7.02 10.17 -6.46
CA GLY A 13 -7.27 11.60 -6.62
C GLY A 13 -6.00 12.45 -6.49
N PHE A 14 -5.13 12.14 -5.53
CA PHE A 14 -3.84 12.83 -5.38
C PHE A 14 -2.85 12.50 -6.51
N MET A 15 -2.84 11.26 -6.98
CA MET A 15 -2.05 10.89 -8.16
C MET A 15 -2.53 11.64 -9.41
N ALA A 16 -3.85 11.75 -9.61
CA ALA A 16 -4.44 12.52 -10.71
C ALA A 16 -4.03 14.01 -10.64
N GLN A 17 -4.06 14.61 -9.45
CA GLN A 17 -3.59 15.99 -9.24
C GLN A 17 -2.11 16.16 -9.59
N ARG A 18 -1.25 15.24 -9.15
CA ARG A 18 0.19 15.32 -9.44
C ARG A 18 0.49 15.19 -10.94
N LEU A 19 -0.26 14.34 -11.64
CA LEU A 19 -0.18 14.22 -13.10
C LEU A 19 -0.63 15.52 -13.80
N LEU A 20 -1.72 16.14 -13.36
CA LEU A 20 -2.20 17.43 -13.89
C LEU A 20 -1.17 18.55 -13.65
N MET A 21 -0.60 18.65 -12.45
CA MET A 21 0.44 19.62 -12.11
C MET A 21 1.71 19.45 -12.97
N SER A 22 1.96 18.23 -13.45
CA SER A 22 3.07 17.90 -14.34
C SER A 22 2.72 18.06 -15.82
N GLY A 23 1.57 18.66 -16.14
CA GLY A 23 1.14 18.96 -17.51
C GLY A 23 0.56 17.77 -18.29
N HIS A 24 0.21 16.67 -17.61
CA HIS A 24 -0.52 15.58 -18.26
C HIS A 24 -2.01 15.94 -18.42
N ARG A 25 -2.59 15.54 -19.55
CA ARG A 25 -4.05 15.57 -19.75
C ARG A 25 -4.65 14.36 -19.05
N VAL A 26 -5.40 14.58 -17.97
CA VAL A 26 -5.97 13.49 -17.16
C VAL A 26 -7.48 13.41 -17.36
N VAL A 27 -7.94 12.23 -17.80
CA VAL A 27 -9.37 11.88 -17.86
C VAL A 27 -9.71 11.07 -16.61
N GLY A 28 -10.65 11.54 -15.79
CA GLY A 28 -10.96 10.87 -14.53
C GLY A 28 -12.34 10.23 -14.53
N PHE A 29 -12.43 9.06 -13.92
CA PHE A 29 -13.69 8.39 -13.60
C PHE A 29 -13.63 7.83 -12.18
N ASN A 30 -14.75 7.96 -11.47
CA ASN A 30 -14.94 7.37 -10.15
C ASN A 30 -16.41 6.93 -10.03
N ARG A 31 -16.64 5.85 -9.29
CA ARG A 31 -18.00 5.32 -9.05
C ARG A 31 -18.93 6.37 -8.42
N SER A 32 -18.40 7.15 -7.48
CA SER A 32 -19.10 8.30 -6.88
C SER A 32 -18.76 9.55 -7.71
N PRO A 33 -19.73 10.11 -8.48
CA PRO A 33 -19.47 11.17 -9.45
C PRO A 33 -19.02 12.49 -8.82
N GLU A 34 -19.39 12.73 -7.55
CA GLU A 34 -19.09 13.96 -6.81
C GLU A 34 -17.57 14.18 -6.72
N VAL A 35 -16.81 13.09 -6.57
CA VAL A 35 -15.35 13.14 -6.48
C VAL A 35 -14.73 13.58 -7.80
N THR A 36 -15.23 13.05 -8.92
CA THR A 36 -14.78 13.42 -10.26
C THR A 36 -15.12 14.88 -10.57
N GLN A 37 -16.34 15.32 -10.25
CA GLN A 37 -16.80 16.69 -10.45
C GLN A 37 -15.95 17.68 -9.66
N ARG A 38 -15.64 17.37 -8.40
CA ARG A 38 -14.77 18.20 -7.56
C ARG A 38 -13.37 18.35 -8.16
N LEU A 39 -12.73 17.25 -8.55
CA LEU A 39 -11.40 17.30 -9.15
C LEU A 39 -11.38 18.03 -10.51
N ALA A 40 -12.45 17.94 -11.28
CA ALA A 40 -12.60 18.70 -12.51
C ALA A 40 -12.68 20.21 -12.24
N ALA A 41 -13.51 20.62 -11.27
CA ALA A 41 -13.69 22.01 -10.91
C ALA A 41 -12.43 22.64 -10.29
N GLU A 42 -11.72 21.89 -9.43
CA GLU A 42 -10.58 22.40 -8.66
C GLU A 42 -9.25 22.31 -9.43
N PHE A 43 -9.05 21.27 -10.25
CA PHE A 43 -7.74 20.96 -10.84
C PHE A 43 -7.73 20.78 -12.36
N GLY A 44 -8.87 20.96 -13.03
CA GLY A 44 -8.95 20.84 -14.49
C GLY A 44 -8.91 19.41 -15.00
N LEU A 45 -9.22 18.42 -14.16
CA LEU A 45 -9.42 17.04 -14.58
C LEU A 45 -10.58 16.94 -15.58
N GLU A 46 -10.43 16.17 -16.66
CA GLU A 46 -11.53 15.90 -17.58
C GLU A 46 -12.46 14.84 -17.02
N ALA A 47 -13.57 15.27 -16.44
CA ALA A 47 -14.56 14.37 -15.86
C ALA A 47 -15.22 13.46 -16.91
N THR A 48 -15.45 12.22 -16.51
CA THR A 48 -16.27 11.21 -17.20
C THR A 48 -17.10 10.44 -16.17
N PHE A 49 -18.22 9.87 -16.61
CA PHE A 49 -19.19 9.20 -15.75
C PHE A 49 -19.44 7.75 -16.16
N SER A 50 -18.66 7.23 -17.10
CA SER A 50 -18.68 5.83 -17.51
C SER A 50 -17.34 5.43 -18.16
N LEU A 51 -16.97 4.14 -18.12
CA LEU A 51 -15.77 3.65 -18.79
C LEU A 51 -15.79 3.84 -20.33
N PRO A 52 -16.93 3.72 -21.04
CA PRO A 52 -17.02 4.09 -22.45
C PRO A 52 -16.69 5.57 -22.72
N GLU A 53 -17.11 6.49 -21.86
CA GLU A 53 -16.72 7.90 -21.97
C GLU A 53 -15.21 8.10 -21.78
N VAL A 54 -14.60 7.37 -20.84
CA VAL A 54 -13.14 7.36 -20.67
C VAL A 54 -12.45 6.97 -21.97
N LYS A 55 -12.87 5.86 -22.60
CA LYS A 55 -12.32 5.41 -23.89
C LYS A 55 -12.48 6.47 -24.97
N ALA A 56 -13.65 7.09 -25.07
CA ALA A 56 -13.97 8.08 -26.10
C ALA A 56 -13.13 9.36 -25.98
N LYS A 57 -12.71 9.74 -24.76
CA LYS A 57 -11.90 10.94 -24.53
C LYS A 57 -10.39 10.74 -24.74
N LEU A 58 -9.90 9.51 -24.80
CA LEU A 58 -8.50 9.18 -25.03
C LEU A 58 -8.24 8.77 -26.49
N SER A 59 -7.14 9.23 -27.07
CA SER A 59 -6.65 8.67 -28.34
C SER A 59 -5.77 7.42 -28.10
N ALA A 60 -5.78 6.51 -29.07
CA ALA A 60 -4.97 5.29 -29.02
C ALA A 60 -3.48 5.57 -29.31
N PRO A 61 -2.52 4.79 -28.74
CA PRO A 61 -2.75 3.79 -27.71
C PRO A 61 -3.10 4.45 -26.36
N ARG A 62 -4.16 3.94 -25.73
CA ARG A 62 -4.71 4.48 -24.48
C ARG A 62 -3.94 3.94 -23.28
N CYS A 63 -3.84 4.75 -22.24
CA CYS A 63 -3.29 4.34 -20.95
C CYS A 63 -4.35 4.59 -19.87
N VAL A 64 -4.74 3.53 -19.16
CA VAL A 64 -5.75 3.60 -18.10
C VAL A 64 -5.14 3.08 -16.81
N TRP A 65 -4.99 3.97 -15.83
CA TRP A 65 -4.52 3.64 -14.49
C TRP A 65 -5.70 3.39 -13.57
N VAL A 66 -5.72 2.21 -12.94
CA VAL A 66 -6.75 1.75 -12.01
C VAL A 66 -6.23 1.86 -10.58
N MET A 67 -6.94 2.64 -9.75
CA MET A 67 -6.68 2.88 -8.32
C MET A 67 -7.95 2.59 -7.51
N VAL A 68 -8.37 1.32 -7.49
CA VAL A 68 -9.55 0.85 -6.74
C VAL A 68 -9.13 -0.20 -5.69
N PRO A 69 -9.99 -0.52 -4.70
CA PRO A 69 -9.68 -1.57 -3.73
C PRO A 69 -9.37 -2.91 -4.40
N SER A 70 -8.37 -3.62 -3.89
CA SER A 70 -7.99 -4.95 -4.39
C SER A 70 -9.12 -5.96 -4.28
N GLY A 71 -9.06 -7.00 -5.12
CA GLY A 71 -10.08 -8.06 -5.16
C GLY A 71 -11.17 -7.77 -6.18
N GLU A 72 -12.43 -7.98 -5.81
CA GLU A 72 -13.59 -7.94 -6.73
C GLU A 72 -13.72 -6.62 -7.48
N ALA A 73 -13.48 -5.48 -6.82
CA ALA A 73 -13.57 -4.17 -7.46
C ALA A 73 -12.53 -4.00 -8.60
N THR A 74 -11.29 -4.46 -8.38
CA THR A 74 -10.26 -4.48 -9.42
C THR A 74 -10.61 -5.46 -10.54
N GLU A 75 -11.09 -6.68 -10.22
CA GLU A 75 -11.52 -7.66 -11.23
C GLU A 75 -12.63 -7.10 -12.13
N GLU A 76 -13.64 -6.44 -11.54
CA GLU A 76 -14.77 -5.87 -12.28
C GLU A 76 -14.28 -4.78 -13.24
N VAL A 77 -13.50 -3.82 -12.75
CA VAL A 77 -12.99 -2.71 -13.56
C VAL A 77 -12.09 -3.21 -14.69
N ILE A 78 -11.12 -4.09 -14.40
CA ILE A 78 -10.23 -4.63 -15.42
C ILE A 78 -11.01 -5.49 -16.42
N GLY A 79 -11.99 -6.28 -15.96
CA GLY A 79 -12.86 -7.07 -16.82
C GLY A 79 -13.61 -6.21 -17.83
N GLN A 80 -14.23 -5.11 -17.38
CA GLN A 80 -14.90 -4.15 -18.25
C GLN A 80 -13.92 -3.48 -19.23
N LEU A 81 -12.78 -2.98 -18.74
CA LEU A 81 -11.74 -2.37 -19.56
C LEU A 81 -11.21 -3.34 -20.63
N SER A 82 -11.05 -4.62 -20.28
CA SER A 82 -10.59 -5.66 -21.21
C SER A 82 -11.54 -5.89 -22.38
N THR A 83 -12.81 -5.49 -22.25
CA THR A 83 -13.82 -5.61 -23.32
C THR A 83 -13.94 -4.31 -24.12
N LEU A 84 -13.65 -3.18 -23.49
CA LEU A 84 -13.78 -1.85 -24.09
C LEU A 84 -12.53 -1.43 -24.88
N LEU A 85 -11.34 -1.71 -24.36
CA LEU A 85 -10.06 -1.27 -24.91
C LEU A 85 -9.66 -2.04 -26.18
N GLU A 86 -8.75 -1.47 -26.94
CA GLU A 86 -8.31 -1.96 -28.25
C GLU A 86 -6.86 -2.49 -28.20
N PRO A 87 -6.46 -3.39 -29.12
CA PRO A 87 -5.08 -3.87 -29.21
C PRO A 87 -4.03 -2.76 -29.13
N GLY A 88 -3.06 -2.92 -28.23
CA GLY A 88 -2.00 -1.93 -27.96
C GLY A 88 -2.32 -0.95 -26.81
N ASP A 89 -3.57 -0.86 -26.36
CA ASP A 89 -3.92 -0.09 -25.16
C ASP A 89 -3.31 -0.75 -23.90
N THR A 90 -3.05 0.07 -22.87
CA THR A 90 -2.40 -0.34 -21.63
C THR A 90 -3.29 -0.11 -20.42
N ILE A 91 -3.41 -1.14 -19.58
CA ILE A 91 -4.02 -1.07 -18.25
C ILE A 91 -2.89 -1.10 -17.22
N ILE A 92 -2.87 -0.13 -16.31
CA ILE A 92 -1.99 -0.10 -15.14
C ILE A 92 -2.86 -0.38 -13.91
N ASP A 93 -2.57 -1.43 -13.15
CA ASP A 93 -3.12 -1.61 -11.80
C ASP A 93 -2.13 -1.02 -10.80
N GLY A 94 -2.51 0.06 -10.11
CA GLY A 94 -1.69 0.68 -9.06
C GLY A 94 -2.21 0.44 -7.64
N GLY A 95 -3.20 -0.44 -7.47
CA GLY A 95 -3.72 -0.83 -6.18
C GLY A 95 -2.74 -1.66 -5.35
N ASN A 96 -3.20 -2.13 -4.19
CA ASN A 96 -2.46 -3.14 -3.42
C ASN A 96 -2.94 -4.54 -3.83
N THR A 97 -2.65 -4.94 -5.07
CA THR A 97 -3.09 -6.22 -5.61
C THR A 97 -2.11 -7.34 -5.25
N TYR A 98 -2.64 -8.55 -5.05
CA TYR A 98 -1.81 -9.74 -4.88
C TYR A 98 -1.18 -10.14 -6.22
N TYR A 99 0.15 -10.22 -6.28
CA TYR A 99 0.88 -10.37 -7.54
C TYR A 99 0.51 -11.59 -8.39
N LYS A 100 -0.02 -12.67 -7.78
CA LYS A 100 -0.49 -13.86 -8.52
C LYS A 100 -1.74 -13.53 -9.36
N ASP A 101 -2.57 -12.58 -8.93
CA ASP A 101 -3.70 -12.07 -9.71
C ASP A 101 -3.22 -11.28 -10.93
N ASP A 102 -2.17 -10.47 -10.79
CA ASP A 102 -1.55 -9.76 -11.91
C ASP A 102 -1.05 -10.71 -13.00
N ILE A 103 -0.34 -11.75 -12.59
CA ILE A 103 0.15 -12.79 -13.51
C ILE A 103 -1.03 -13.43 -14.24
N ARG A 104 -2.07 -13.86 -13.54
CA ARG A 104 -3.29 -14.44 -14.14
C ARG A 104 -3.96 -13.48 -15.12
N ARG A 105 -4.19 -12.22 -14.73
CA ARG A 105 -4.85 -11.20 -15.57
C ARG A 105 -4.05 -10.93 -16.84
N SER A 106 -2.72 -10.85 -16.73
CA SER A 106 -1.87 -10.56 -17.87
C SER A 106 -1.95 -11.61 -18.98
N VAL A 107 -2.11 -12.88 -18.63
CA VAL A 107 -2.33 -13.96 -19.60
C VAL A 107 -3.62 -13.70 -20.39
N ALA A 108 -4.72 -13.45 -19.70
CA ALA A 108 -6.02 -13.19 -20.32
C ALA A 108 -6.04 -11.89 -21.16
N LEU A 109 -5.36 -10.84 -20.70
CA LEU A 109 -5.25 -9.56 -21.41
C LEU A 109 -4.36 -9.66 -22.65
N LYS A 110 -3.31 -10.50 -22.60
CA LYS A 110 -2.41 -10.74 -23.73
C LYS A 110 -3.13 -11.41 -24.91
N GLU A 111 -4.09 -12.31 -24.66
CA GLU A 111 -4.94 -12.89 -25.72
C GLU A 111 -5.72 -11.82 -26.49
N LYS A 112 -6.06 -10.72 -25.82
CA LYS A 112 -6.72 -9.54 -26.40
C LYS A 112 -5.74 -8.50 -26.95
N LYS A 113 -4.44 -8.78 -26.93
CA LYS A 113 -3.35 -7.86 -27.32
C LYS A 113 -3.35 -6.55 -26.52
N LEU A 114 -3.79 -6.61 -25.27
CA LEU A 114 -3.72 -5.50 -24.32
C LEU A 114 -2.42 -5.61 -23.51
N ASN A 115 -1.81 -4.47 -23.22
CA ASN A 115 -0.68 -4.41 -22.32
C ASN A 115 -1.18 -4.30 -20.87
N TYR A 116 -0.45 -4.92 -19.96
CA TYR A 116 -0.73 -4.86 -18.53
C TYR A 116 0.53 -4.50 -17.76
N ILE A 117 0.37 -3.60 -16.79
CA ILE A 117 1.41 -3.15 -15.87
C ILE A 117 0.84 -3.24 -14.46
N ASP A 118 1.59 -3.84 -13.54
CA ASP A 118 1.36 -3.75 -12.11
C ASP A 118 2.31 -2.70 -11.51
N ALA A 119 1.76 -1.76 -10.75
CA ALA A 119 2.48 -0.59 -10.25
C ALA A 119 2.37 -0.50 -8.72
N GLY A 120 3.27 -1.22 -8.04
CA GLY A 120 3.41 -1.15 -6.59
C GLY A 120 3.67 0.27 -6.11
N THR A 121 2.73 0.86 -5.38
CA THR A 121 2.74 2.30 -5.04
C THR A 121 2.89 2.51 -3.53
N SER A 122 3.87 3.30 -3.10
CA SER A 122 4.11 3.69 -1.69
C SER A 122 4.21 5.21 -1.52
N GLY A 123 3.97 5.70 -0.29
CA GLY A 123 4.03 7.12 0.07
C GLY A 123 2.74 7.69 0.67
N GLY A 124 1.62 6.96 0.55
CA GLY A 124 0.34 7.35 1.14
C GLY A 124 -0.14 8.73 0.69
N VAL A 125 -0.89 9.42 1.56
CA VAL A 125 -1.44 10.76 1.27
C VAL A 125 -0.37 11.83 1.04
N TRP A 126 0.84 11.61 1.55
CA TRP A 126 1.98 12.53 1.42
C TRP A 126 2.59 12.53 0.02
N GLY A 127 2.33 11.48 -0.78
CA GLY A 127 2.86 11.38 -2.13
C GLY A 127 2.39 12.47 -3.08
N LEU A 128 1.30 13.19 -2.77
CA LEU A 128 0.93 14.41 -3.50
C LEU A 128 2.08 15.43 -3.47
N LYS A 129 2.65 15.64 -2.29
CA LYS A 129 3.73 16.60 -2.05
C LYS A 129 5.09 15.98 -2.34
N GLU A 130 5.40 14.85 -1.72
CA GLU A 130 6.73 14.25 -1.70
C GLU A 130 7.01 13.32 -2.91
N GLY A 131 5.96 12.94 -3.65
CA GLY A 131 6.03 11.91 -4.70
C GLY A 131 5.86 10.49 -4.16
N TYR A 132 5.57 9.56 -5.08
CA TYR A 132 5.29 8.16 -4.77
C TYR A 132 6.48 7.26 -5.06
N SER A 133 6.76 6.29 -4.18
CA SER A 133 7.67 5.21 -4.54
C SER A 133 6.94 4.21 -5.44
N LEU A 134 7.39 4.05 -6.69
CA LEU A 134 6.72 3.23 -7.70
C LEU A 134 7.58 2.04 -8.14
N MET A 135 7.07 0.83 -7.96
CA MET A 135 7.70 -0.42 -8.36
C MET A 135 6.93 -0.97 -9.55
N ILE A 136 7.50 -0.85 -10.76
CA ILE A 136 6.76 -1.11 -12.00
C ILE A 136 7.11 -2.51 -12.54
N GLY A 137 6.12 -3.40 -12.56
CA GLY A 137 6.16 -4.68 -13.25
C GLY A 137 5.48 -4.60 -14.62
N GLY A 138 6.08 -5.19 -15.64
CA GLY A 138 5.51 -5.18 -16.99
C GLY A 138 6.53 -5.42 -18.10
N GLU A 139 6.05 -5.41 -19.35
CA GLU A 139 6.93 -5.49 -20.51
C GLU A 139 7.78 -4.21 -20.62
N LYS A 140 9.10 -4.38 -20.72
CA LYS A 140 10.08 -3.27 -20.67
C LYS A 140 9.75 -2.13 -21.63
N GLN A 141 9.37 -2.44 -22.88
CA GLN A 141 9.09 -1.40 -23.87
C GLN A 141 7.80 -0.63 -23.54
N VAL A 142 6.77 -1.31 -23.02
CA VAL A 142 5.52 -0.66 -22.60
C VAL A 142 5.77 0.26 -21.41
N VAL A 143 6.55 -0.21 -20.43
CA VAL A 143 6.95 0.59 -19.27
C VAL A 143 7.75 1.82 -19.71
N GLU A 144 8.71 1.66 -20.62
CA GLU A 144 9.52 2.77 -21.14
C GLU A 144 8.67 3.83 -21.86
N ASN A 145 7.67 3.40 -22.64
CA ASN A 145 6.74 4.33 -23.32
C ASN A 145 5.92 5.17 -22.33
N LEU A 146 5.75 4.69 -21.09
CA LEU A 146 4.99 5.34 -20.02
C LEU A 146 5.89 6.00 -18.97
N ARG A 147 7.22 6.01 -19.18
CA ARG A 147 8.20 6.67 -18.31
C ARG A 147 7.76 8.07 -17.82
N PRO A 148 7.27 9.00 -18.67
CA PRO A 148 6.90 10.33 -18.21
C PRO A 148 5.76 10.34 -17.18
N VAL A 149 4.89 9.32 -17.16
CA VAL A 149 3.84 9.17 -16.14
C VAL A 149 4.47 8.81 -14.80
N PHE A 150 5.40 7.85 -14.79
CA PHE A 150 6.08 7.41 -13.57
C PHE A 150 6.99 8.50 -12.99
N GLU A 151 7.76 9.18 -13.85
CA GLU A 151 8.64 10.30 -13.46
C GLU A 151 7.86 11.45 -12.81
N SER A 152 6.69 11.79 -13.34
CA SER A 152 5.81 12.82 -12.78
C SER A 152 5.21 12.43 -11.42
N LEU A 153 4.90 11.15 -11.23
CA LEU A 153 4.34 10.65 -9.97
C LEU A 153 5.42 10.44 -8.90
N ALA A 154 6.64 10.15 -9.28
CA ALA A 154 7.74 9.89 -8.37
C ALA A 154 8.26 11.17 -7.67
N PRO A 155 9.10 11.06 -6.62
CA PRO A 155 9.73 12.21 -5.96
C PRO A 155 10.56 13.08 -6.91
N ALA A 156 11.23 12.46 -7.88
CA ALA A 156 11.93 13.15 -8.96
C ALA A 156 12.04 12.22 -10.18
N PRO A 157 12.35 12.75 -11.39
CA PRO A 157 12.45 11.92 -12.60
C PRO A 157 13.45 10.76 -12.49
N ASP A 158 14.52 10.91 -11.71
CA ASP A 158 15.56 9.91 -11.52
C ASP A 158 15.48 9.19 -10.16
N LYS A 159 14.41 9.40 -9.37
CA LYS A 159 14.31 8.89 -7.99
C LYS A 159 12.94 8.31 -7.68
N GLY A 160 12.94 7.26 -6.86
CA GLY A 160 11.72 6.70 -6.28
C GLY A 160 10.83 5.95 -7.26
N TRP A 161 11.29 5.64 -8.47
CA TRP A 161 10.58 4.70 -9.33
C TRP A 161 11.54 3.83 -10.13
N GLY A 162 11.07 2.69 -10.63
CA GLY A 162 11.84 1.86 -11.55
C GLY A 162 11.07 0.66 -12.10
N HIS A 163 11.53 0.18 -13.27
CA HIS A 163 11.12 -1.11 -13.82
C HIS A 163 11.81 -2.24 -13.04
N VAL A 164 11.03 -3.03 -12.31
CA VAL A 164 11.56 -4.05 -11.38
C VAL A 164 11.45 -5.47 -11.93
N GLY A 165 10.81 -5.67 -13.07
CA GLY A 165 10.69 -6.99 -13.69
C GLY A 165 9.47 -7.16 -14.59
N PRO A 166 9.15 -8.41 -14.98
CA PRO A 166 7.95 -8.71 -15.75
C PRO A 166 6.68 -8.45 -14.92
N VAL A 167 5.51 -8.69 -15.52
CA VAL A 167 4.23 -8.57 -14.80
C VAL A 167 4.24 -9.41 -13.52
N GLY A 168 3.72 -8.82 -12.45
CA GLY A 168 3.68 -9.34 -11.08
C GLY A 168 4.85 -8.85 -10.24
N ALA A 169 5.98 -8.44 -10.85
CA ALA A 169 7.16 -8.04 -10.09
C ALA A 169 6.97 -6.75 -9.28
N GLY A 170 6.21 -5.79 -9.80
CA GLY A 170 5.92 -4.52 -9.14
C GLY A 170 5.13 -4.72 -7.85
N HIS A 171 3.99 -5.40 -7.93
CA HIS A 171 3.20 -5.73 -6.75
C HIS A 171 3.89 -6.74 -5.82
N PHE A 172 4.70 -7.66 -6.33
CA PHE A 172 5.51 -8.53 -5.48
C PHE A 172 6.52 -7.73 -4.64
N VAL A 173 7.27 -6.81 -5.27
CA VAL A 173 8.22 -5.95 -4.55
C VAL A 173 7.49 -5.07 -3.52
N LYS A 174 6.31 -4.55 -3.87
CA LYS A 174 5.47 -3.77 -2.95
C LYS A 174 4.94 -4.58 -1.77
N MET A 175 4.51 -5.82 -2.02
CA MET A 175 4.08 -6.75 -0.98
C MET A 175 5.20 -6.97 0.03
N VAL A 176 6.41 -7.30 -0.44
CA VAL A 176 7.59 -7.47 0.42
C VAL A 176 7.96 -6.17 1.15
N HIS A 177 7.87 -5.01 0.49
CA HIS A 177 8.03 -3.71 1.14
C HIS A 177 7.08 -3.56 2.35
N ASN A 178 5.80 -3.90 2.23
CA ASN A 178 4.88 -3.84 3.37
C ASN A 178 5.18 -4.89 4.45
N GLY A 179 5.69 -6.07 4.08
CA GLY A 179 6.20 -7.03 5.05
C GLY A 179 7.36 -6.47 5.89
N ILE A 180 8.31 -5.78 5.26
CA ILE A 180 9.41 -5.09 5.95
C ILE A 180 8.87 -3.98 6.87
N GLU A 181 7.95 -3.17 6.36
CA GLU A 181 7.26 -2.12 7.14
C GLU A 181 6.61 -2.68 8.41
N TYR A 182 5.96 -3.85 8.33
CA TYR A 182 5.38 -4.52 9.50
C TYR A 182 6.41 -4.81 10.59
N GLY A 183 7.58 -5.33 10.20
CA GLY A 183 8.68 -5.62 11.12
C GLY A 183 9.27 -4.36 11.74
N MET A 184 9.48 -3.31 10.94
CA MET A 184 10.00 -2.03 11.42
C MET A 184 9.05 -1.35 12.41
N MET A 185 7.76 -1.29 12.08
CA MET A 185 6.73 -0.72 12.98
C MET A 185 6.67 -1.47 14.30
N GLN A 186 6.72 -2.81 14.26
CA GLN A 186 6.69 -3.63 15.46
C GLN A 186 7.92 -3.38 16.35
N ALA A 187 9.11 -3.28 15.75
CA ALA A 187 10.34 -3.00 16.49
C ALA A 187 10.31 -1.62 17.16
N TYR A 188 9.76 -0.59 16.50
CA TYR A 188 9.53 0.70 17.15
C TYR A 188 8.55 0.56 18.32
N ALA A 189 7.39 -0.05 18.10
CA ALA A 189 6.37 -0.19 19.14
C ALA A 189 6.94 -0.89 20.40
N GLU A 190 7.66 -1.99 20.23
CA GLU A 190 8.30 -2.71 21.34
C GLU A 190 9.37 -1.87 22.04
N GLY A 191 10.20 -1.14 21.29
CA GLY A 191 11.23 -0.27 21.86
C GLY A 191 10.64 0.87 22.68
N PHE A 192 9.56 1.51 22.19
CA PHE A 192 8.87 2.56 22.92
C PHE A 192 8.11 2.02 24.14
N GLU A 193 7.52 0.82 24.05
CA GLU A 193 6.91 0.13 25.21
C GLU A 193 7.94 -0.14 26.31
N ILE A 194 9.15 -0.60 25.96
CA ILE A 194 10.23 -0.82 26.94
C ILE A 194 10.63 0.49 27.63
N MET A 195 10.74 1.58 26.87
CA MET A 195 11.03 2.90 27.44
C MET A 195 9.90 3.41 28.33
N HIS A 196 8.65 3.20 27.91
CA HIS A 196 7.47 3.56 28.68
C HIS A 196 7.38 2.76 29.98
N ALA A 197 7.64 1.45 29.96
CA ALA A 197 7.62 0.60 31.14
C ALA A 197 8.71 0.97 32.17
N LYS A 198 9.80 1.62 31.74
CA LYS A 198 10.92 2.04 32.61
C LYS A 198 10.63 3.39 33.28
N GLN A 199 9.73 3.36 34.27
CA GLN A 199 9.24 4.55 34.98
C GLN A 199 10.31 5.31 35.77
N ASP A 200 11.42 4.67 36.17
CA ASP A 200 12.51 5.28 36.96
C ASP A 200 13.09 6.57 36.36
N PHE A 201 13.01 6.72 35.04
CA PHE A 201 13.60 7.85 34.32
C PHE A 201 12.58 8.92 33.90
N ASN A 202 11.28 8.64 34.01
CA ASN A 202 10.20 9.54 33.57
C ASN A 202 10.48 10.18 32.19
N LEU A 203 10.78 9.34 31.19
CA LEU A 203 11.24 9.79 29.89
C LEU A 203 10.15 10.55 29.13
N ASN A 204 10.53 11.64 28.47
CA ASN A 204 9.70 12.27 27.45
C ASN A 204 9.89 11.52 26.11
N LEU A 205 8.94 10.66 25.76
CA LEU A 205 9.03 9.80 24.57
C LEU A 205 8.91 10.60 23.27
N GLU A 206 8.13 11.67 23.26
CA GLU A 206 8.04 12.59 22.12
C GLU A 206 9.41 13.22 21.84
N GLN A 207 10.08 13.73 22.88
CA GLN A 207 11.40 14.32 22.76
C GLN A 207 12.42 13.31 22.26
N VAL A 208 12.40 12.07 22.78
CA VAL A 208 13.29 10.99 22.32
C VAL A 208 13.04 10.68 20.84
N ALA A 209 11.79 10.55 20.42
CA ALA A 209 11.44 10.34 19.01
C ALA A 209 12.00 11.47 18.13
N LYS A 210 11.81 12.73 18.54
CA LYS A 210 12.31 13.93 17.84
C LYS A 210 13.84 13.97 17.73
N ILE A 211 14.57 13.57 18.78
CA ILE A 211 16.03 13.46 18.74
C ILE A 211 16.45 12.43 17.69
N TRP A 212 15.78 11.27 17.63
CA TRP A 212 16.13 10.21 16.71
C TRP A 212 15.79 10.50 15.24
N GLN A 213 14.96 11.49 14.93
CA GLN A 213 14.70 11.91 13.54
C GLN A 213 15.99 12.40 12.84
N TYR A 214 16.97 12.90 13.59
CA TYR A 214 18.18 13.51 13.04
C TYR A 214 19.43 12.80 13.53
N GLY A 215 20.30 12.41 12.58
CA GLY A 215 21.60 11.79 12.87
C GLY A 215 21.55 10.34 13.38
N SER A 216 20.39 9.83 13.79
CA SER A 216 20.23 8.43 14.23
C SER A 216 20.32 7.43 13.07
N VAL A 217 20.80 6.22 13.37
CA VAL A 217 20.80 5.08 12.45
C VAL A 217 19.38 4.59 12.17
N ILE A 218 18.50 4.67 13.16
CA ILE A 218 17.09 4.25 13.06
C ILE A 218 16.18 5.39 12.59
N ARG A 219 16.67 6.36 11.83
CA ARG A 219 15.80 7.39 11.26
C ARG A 219 14.97 6.81 10.12
N SER A 220 13.68 7.11 10.07
CA SER A 220 12.79 6.74 8.96
C SER A 220 11.51 7.55 9.01
N TRP A 221 10.74 7.54 7.91
CA TRP A 221 9.43 8.18 7.89
C TRP A 221 8.47 7.60 8.95
N LEU A 222 8.58 6.30 9.26
CA LEU A 222 7.81 5.69 10.35
C LEU A 222 8.12 6.34 11.70
N LEU A 223 9.39 6.68 11.97
CA LEU A 223 9.77 7.40 13.18
C LEU A 223 9.22 8.83 13.19
N ASP A 224 9.16 9.49 12.04
CA ASP A 224 8.52 10.82 11.93
C ASP A 224 7.04 10.75 12.28
N LEU A 225 6.33 9.70 11.81
CA LEU A 225 4.94 9.46 12.17
C LEU A 225 4.79 9.12 13.66
N THR A 226 5.71 8.37 14.25
CA THR A 226 5.74 8.09 15.69
C THR A 226 5.90 9.39 16.50
N ALA A 227 6.82 10.29 16.11
CA ALA A 227 7.00 11.57 16.77
C ALA A 227 5.74 12.44 16.71
N ASN A 228 5.07 12.50 15.55
CA ASN A 228 3.81 13.23 15.39
C ASN A 228 2.69 12.66 16.27
N ALA A 229 2.61 11.33 16.40
CA ALA A 229 1.60 10.69 17.26
C ALA A 229 1.84 11.01 18.74
N LEU A 230 3.10 10.97 19.21
CA LEU A 230 3.46 11.26 20.59
C LEU A 230 3.36 12.76 20.95
N GLU A 231 3.56 13.65 19.98
CA GLU A 231 3.32 15.09 20.15
C GLU A 231 1.84 15.39 20.37
N ALA A 232 0.96 14.65 19.70
CA ALA A 232 -0.48 14.78 19.90
C ALA A 232 -0.92 14.20 21.26
N ASP A 233 -0.38 13.03 21.63
CA ASP A 233 -0.66 12.36 22.89
C ASP A 233 0.47 11.39 23.26
N GLN A 234 1.27 11.74 24.27
CA GLN A 234 2.40 10.93 24.73
C GLN A 234 1.96 9.59 25.36
N ASN A 235 0.75 9.53 25.92
CA ASN A 235 0.23 8.36 26.63
C ASN A 235 -0.68 7.49 25.75
N LEU A 236 -1.06 7.98 24.56
CA LEU A 236 -1.96 7.30 23.62
C LEU A 236 -3.31 6.90 24.27
N GLU A 237 -3.84 7.71 25.18
CA GLU A 237 -5.02 7.42 26.02
C GLU A 237 -6.29 7.17 25.19
N HIS A 238 -6.35 7.74 23.99
CA HIS A 238 -7.50 7.62 23.08
C HIS A 238 -7.32 6.53 22.00
N ILE A 239 -6.24 5.74 22.07
CA ILE A 239 -5.95 4.68 21.10
C ILE A 239 -6.12 3.32 21.77
N LYS A 240 -7.03 2.50 21.24
CA LYS A 240 -7.13 1.09 21.63
C LYS A 240 -5.91 0.34 21.08
N GLY A 241 -5.27 -0.49 21.91
CA GLY A 241 -4.20 -1.43 21.50
C GLY A 241 -4.69 -2.56 20.60
N TRP A 242 -5.27 -2.22 19.44
CA TRP A 242 -5.83 -3.13 18.45
C TRP A 242 -5.28 -2.72 17.08
N VAL A 243 -4.64 -3.66 16.38
CA VAL A 243 -3.95 -3.34 15.12
C VAL A 243 -4.54 -4.17 13.99
N ALA A 244 -5.13 -3.49 13.00
CA ALA A 244 -5.57 -4.09 11.75
C ALA A 244 -4.37 -4.58 10.91
N ASP A 245 -4.65 -5.45 9.95
CA ASP A 245 -3.74 -5.77 8.87
C ASP A 245 -4.49 -5.78 7.54
N SER A 246 -3.90 -5.18 6.51
CA SER A 246 -4.53 -5.00 5.19
C SER A 246 -4.35 -6.20 4.23
N GLY A 247 -3.63 -7.23 4.66
CA GLY A 247 -3.44 -8.49 3.92
C GLY A 247 -2.01 -8.70 3.38
N GLU A 248 -1.29 -7.65 3.02
CA GLU A 248 0.03 -7.74 2.36
C GLU A 248 1.09 -8.38 3.27
N GLY A 249 1.01 -8.14 4.58
CA GLY A 249 1.84 -8.82 5.58
C GLY A 249 1.58 -10.33 5.63
N ARG A 250 0.33 -10.77 5.43
CA ARG A 250 -0.01 -12.20 5.34
C ARG A 250 0.57 -12.81 4.08
N TRP A 251 0.36 -12.17 2.93
CA TRP A 251 0.89 -12.65 1.66
C TRP A 251 2.42 -12.75 1.68
N THR A 252 3.11 -11.80 2.30
CA THR A 252 4.57 -11.87 2.46
C THR A 252 5.01 -13.10 3.26
N VAL A 253 4.32 -13.42 4.37
CA VAL A 253 4.64 -14.60 5.19
C VAL A 253 4.33 -15.89 4.46
N PHE A 254 3.20 -15.97 3.75
CA PHE A 254 2.87 -17.14 2.93
C PHE A 254 3.88 -17.36 1.81
N GLU A 255 4.28 -16.30 1.12
CA GLU A 255 5.29 -16.38 0.07
C GLU A 255 6.65 -16.83 0.61
N ALA A 256 7.05 -16.35 1.80
CA ALA A 256 8.27 -16.82 2.45
C ALA A 256 8.21 -18.34 2.73
N ILE A 257 7.06 -18.86 3.13
CA ILE A 257 6.85 -20.31 3.33
C ILE A 257 6.92 -21.05 1.99
N ASP A 258 6.20 -20.59 0.96
CA ASP A 258 6.18 -21.19 -0.37
C ASP A 258 7.60 -21.30 -0.97
N LEU A 259 8.44 -20.28 -0.71
CA LEU A 259 9.82 -20.21 -1.17
C LEU A 259 10.84 -20.90 -0.25
N ASN A 260 10.42 -21.44 0.90
CA ASN A 260 11.30 -21.99 1.94
C ASN A 260 12.33 -20.97 2.47
N VAL A 261 11.94 -19.70 2.59
CA VAL A 261 12.79 -18.59 3.09
C VAL A 261 12.39 -18.23 4.53
N PRO A 262 13.34 -18.23 5.49
CA PRO A 262 13.03 -17.84 6.87
C PRO A 262 12.75 -16.33 6.98
N ALA A 263 11.56 -15.97 7.47
CA ALA A 263 11.13 -14.57 7.70
C ALA A 263 10.62 -14.32 9.14
N PRO A 264 11.40 -14.64 10.20
CA PRO A 264 10.91 -14.65 11.58
C PRO A 264 10.40 -13.29 12.06
N ILE A 265 11.08 -12.19 11.71
CA ILE A 265 10.69 -10.85 12.18
C ILE A 265 9.34 -10.43 11.60
N ILE A 266 9.12 -10.62 10.31
CA ILE A 266 7.87 -10.29 9.64
C ILE A 266 6.73 -11.17 10.16
N THR A 267 7.00 -12.46 10.35
CA THR A 267 6.04 -13.43 10.90
C THR A 267 5.61 -13.06 12.32
N LEU A 268 6.56 -12.73 13.21
CA LEU A 268 6.25 -12.33 14.58
C LEU A 268 5.49 -11.00 14.62
N ALA A 269 5.88 -10.02 13.78
CA ALA A 269 5.14 -8.76 13.66
C ALA A 269 3.69 -8.97 13.20
N LEU A 270 3.44 -9.92 12.31
CA LEU A 270 2.08 -10.30 11.91
C LEU A 270 1.32 -10.96 13.08
N GLN A 271 1.97 -11.87 13.82
CA GLN A 271 1.37 -12.52 14.98
C GLN A 271 1.04 -11.55 16.11
N ALA A 272 1.88 -10.54 16.36
CA ALA A 272 1.62 -9.49 17.36
C ALA A 272 0.29 -8.76 17.07
N ARG A 273 -0.02 -8.50 15.80
CA ARG A 273 -1.32 -7.96 15.39
C ARG A 273 -2.44 -8.95 15.71
N PHE A 274 -2.24 -10.25 15.54
CA PHE A 274 -3.27 -11.25 15.85
C PHE A 274 -3.56 -11.27 17.35
N VAL A 275 -2.52 -11.25 18.18
CA VAL A 275 -2.61 -11.15 19.64
C VAL A 275 -3.37 -9.88 20.05
N SER A 276 -3.07 -8.72 19.44
CA SER A 276 -3.75 -7.44 19.76
C SER A 276 -5.27 -7.44 19.51
N ARG A 277 -5.76 -8.40 18.72
CA ARG A 277 -7.18 -8.53 18.35
C ARG A 277 -7.87 -9.68 19.07
N GLN A 278 -7.12 -10.46 19.84
CA GLN A 278 -7.62 -11.59 20.60
C GLN A 278 -7.96 -11.11 22.02
N ASP A 279 -9.26 -10.93 22.30
CA ASP A 279 -9.71 -10.52 23.63
C ASP A 279 -9.36 -11.59 24.70
N GLU A 280 -9.39 -12.88 24.35
CA GLU A 280 -9.10 -14.00 25.25
C GLU A 280 -8.36 -15.15 24.54
N SER A 281 -7.38 -15.75 25.21
CA SER A 281 -6.53 -16.79 24.63
C SER A 281 -6.86 -18.19 25.15
N TYR A 282 -7.53 -18.98 24.31
CA TYR A 282 -7.76 -20.41 24.59
C TYR A 282 -6.45 -21.16 24.83
N ALA A 283 -5.40 -20.86 24.05
CA ALA A 283 -4.08 -21.45 24.23
C ALA A 283 -3.49 -21.12 25.61
N ALA A 284 -3.64 -19.87 26.08
CA ALA A 284 -3.20 -19.49 27.43
C ALA A 284 -4.02 -20.18 28.53
N LYS A 285 -5.35 -20.30 28.36
CA LYS A 285 -6.23 -21.05 29.28
C LYS A 285 -5.81 -22.52 29.37
N LEU A 286 -5.59 -23.16 28.23
CA LEU A 286 -5.13 -24.56 28.17
C LEU A 286 -3.73 -24.72 28.78
N LEU A 287 -2.81 -23.78 28.53
CA LEU A 287 -1.48 -23.78 29.15
C LEU A 287 -1.55 -23.64 30.68
N ALA A 288 -2.40 -22.74 31.19
CA ALA A 288 -2.65 -22.58 32.62
C ALA A 288 -3.23 -23.87 33.23
N ALA A 289 -4.21 -24.49 32.57
CA ALA A 289 -4.81 -25.75 32.98
C ALA A 289 -3.78 -26.89 33.01
N MET A 290 -2.94 -27.04 31.97
CA MET A 290 -1.88 -28.04 31.95
C MET A 290 -0.91 -27.84 33.12
N ARG A 291 -0.45 -26.60 33.36
CA ARG A 291 0.42 -26.26 34.50
C ARG A 291 -0.20 -26.59 35.86
N ASN A 292 -1.50 -26.40 36.00
CA ASN A 292 -2.22 -26.80 37.19
C ASN A 292 -2.29 -28.33 37.33
N GLN A 293 -2.63 -29.05 36.26
CA GLN A 293 -2.80 -30.50 36.30
C GLN A 293 -1.50 -31.25 36.59
N PHE A 294 -0.38 -30.88 35.95
CA PHE A 294 0.89 -31.61 36.16
C PHE A 294 1.66 -31.12 37.40
N GLY A 295 1.54 -29.83 37.75
CA GLY A 295 2.43 -29.17 38.71
C GLY A 295 1.73 -28.47 39.88
N GLY A 296 0.39 -28.51 39.96
CA GLY A 296 -0.38 -27.85 41.00
C GLY A 296 -0.31 -26.32 40.98
N HIS A 297 0.16 -25.71 39.88
CA HIS A 297 0.28 -24.26 39.78
C HIS A 297 -1.09 -23.56 39.89
N ALA A 298 -1.15 -22.45 40.62
CA ALA A 298 -2.38 -21.68 40.78
C ALA A 298 -2.91 -21.14 39.44
N VAL A 299 -4.22 -21.25 39.25
CA VAL A 299 -4.96 -20.71 38.09
C VAL A 299 -5.79 -19.52 38.58
N LYS A 300 -5.80 -18.44 37.81
CA LYS A 300 -6.72 -17.32 38.05
C LYS A 300 -8.07 -17.65 37.42
N THR A 301 -9.14 -17.60 38.21
CA THR A 301 -10.52 -17.68 37.72
C THR A 301 -11.03 -16.28 37.39
N GLU A 302 -12.10 -16.21 36.58
CA GLU A 302 -12.79 -14.96 36.23
C GLU A 302 -13.33 -14.22 37.47
#